data_AF-A0A1M7AI03-F1
#
_entry.id   AF-A0A1M7AI03-F1
#
_cell.length_a   1.000
_cell.length_b   1.000
_cell.length_c   1.000
_cell.angle_alpha   90.00
_cell.angle_beta   90.00
_cell.angle_gamma   90.00
#
_symmetry.space_group_name_H-M   'P 1'
#
loop_
_entity.id
_entity.type
_entity.pdbx_description
1 polymer ?
#
loop_
_entity_poly.entity_id
_entity_poly.type
_entity_poly.pdbx_seq_one_letter_code
_entity_poly.pdbx_strand_id
1 'polypeptide(L)'
;MKKSRLLKVATLSAASAQKDKSFFEKVKAFFAMLKDYRKGIYTPSKLNLVIGLFAVFYIISPIDIIPEAFFGPFGLIDDFGILMFGMKYFNKEVFKYLSWKENQRVYVID
;
A
#
# COMPACT_ATOMS: atom_id res chain seq x y z
N MET A 1 -5.20 25.62 20.23
CA MET A 1 -5.66 25.85 18.84
C MET A 1 -5.02 24.96 17.74
N LYS A 2 -4.22 23.92 18.04
CA LYS A 2 -3.58 23.05 17.00
C LYS A 2 -4.28 21.70 16.72
N LYS A 3 -5.08 21.16 17.66
CA LYS A 3 -5.73 19.84 17.53
C LYS A 3 -6.79 19.76 16.42
N SER A 4 -7.56 20.83 16.17
CA SER A 4 -8.63 20.83 15.16
C SER A 4 -8.12 20.80 13.71
N ARG A 5 -6.95 21.39 13.44
CA ARG A 5 -6.31 21.32 12.13
C ARG A 5 -5.76 19.92 11.85
N LEU A 6 -5.17 19.27 12.86
CA LEU A 6 -4.68 17.90 12.75
C LEU A 6 -5.81 16.90 12.50
N LEU A 7 -6.91 17.01 13.24
CA LEU A 7 -8.11 16.19 13.02
C LEU A 7 -8.70 16.41 11.62
N LYS A 8 -8.74 17.66 11.14
CA LYS A 8 -9.22 17.97 9.79
C LYS A 8 -8.29 17.43 8.70
N VAL A 9 -6.98 17.50 8.89
CA VAL A 9 -6.00 16.94 7.93
C VAL A 9 -6.06 15.42 7.92
N ALA A 10 -6.19 14.77 9.08
CA ALA A 10 -6.35 13.33 9.20
C ALA A 10 -7.66 12.83 8.55
N THR A 11 -8.78 13.52 8.77
CA THR A 11 -10.06 13.15 8.15
C THR A 11 -10.11 13.44 6.65
N LEU A 12 -9.51 14.54 6.18
CA LEU A 12 -9.41 14.83 4.75
C LEU A 12 -8.51 13.82 4.02
N SER A 13 -7.38 13.43 4.62
CA SER A 13 -6.48 12.41 4.05
C SER A 13 -7.09 11.00 4.09
N ALA A 14 -7.81 10.65 5.15
CA ALA A 14 -8.58 9.41 5.21
C ALA A 14 -9.71 9.39 4.18
N ALA A 15 -10.43 10.50 3.99
CA ALA A 15 -11.51 10.62 3.02
C ALA A 15 -11.02 10.57 1.56
N SER A 16 -9.85 11.15 1.25
CA SER A 16 -9.23 11.01 -0.07
C SER A 16 -8.74 9.58 -0.29
N ALA A 17 -8.10 8.96 0.71
CA ALA A 17 -7.67 7.56 0.64
C ALA A 17 -8.85 6.59 0.44
N GLN A 18 -10.02 6.86 1.02
CA GLN A 18 -11.22 6.02 0.91
C GLN A 18 -11.97 6.17 -0.42
N LYS A 19 -11.83 7.32 -1.10
CA LYS A 19 -12.57 7.65 -2.34
C LYS A 19 -11.74 7.48 -3.63
N ASP A 20 -10.43 7.26 -3.51
CA ASP A 20 -9.53 7.17 -4.65
C ASP A 20 -9.63 5.81 -5.34
N LYS A 21 -10.29 5.79 -6.52
CA LYS A 21 -10.17 4.68 -7.49
C LYS A 21 -8.70 4.34 -7.79
N SER A 22 -7.81 5.32 -7.68
CA SER A 22 -6.35 5.18 -7.81
C SER A 22 -5.75 4.16 -6.82
N PHE A 23 -6.28 4.04 -5.60
CA PHE A 23 -5.76 3.07 -4.64
C PHE A 23 -6.10 1.63 -5.06
N PHE A 24 -7.35 1.36 -5.41
CA PHE A 24 -7.77 0.05 -5.90
C PHE A 24 -7.02 -0.34 -7.19
N GLU A 25 -6.71 0.61 -8.06
CA GLU A 25 -5.87 0.38 -9.24
C GLU A 25 -4.43 0.01 -8.85
N LYS A 26 -3.84 0.65 -7.84
CA LYS A 26 -2.52 0.26 -7.32
C LYS A 26 -2.52 -1.15 -6.72
N VAL A 27 -3.58 -1.52 -5.99
CA VAL A 27 -3.74 -2.88 -5.46
C VAL A 27 -3.85 -3.90 -6.60
N LYS A 28 -4.67 -3.61 -7.63
CA LYS A 28 -4.75 -4.45 -8.83
C LYS A 28 -3.40 -4.57 -9.54
N ALA A 29 -2.66 -3.46 -9.67
CA ALA A 29 -1.32 -3.45 -10.25
C ALA A 29 -0.34 -4.29 -9.43
N PHE A 30 -0.42 -4.24 -8.10
CA PHE A 30 0.38 -5.09 -7.22
C PHE A 30 0.07 -6.58 -7.41
N PHE A 31 -1.19 -6.98 -7.51
CA PHE A 31 -1.53 -8.37 -7.80
C PHE A 31 -1.10 -8.81 -9.21
N ALA A 32 -1.19 -7.92 -10.21
CA ALA A 32 -0.65 -8.18 -11.54
C ALA A 32 0.88 -8.37 -11.51
N MET A 33 1.59 -7.57 -10.71
CA MET A 33 3.02 -7.75 -10.46
C MET A 33 3.33 -9.11 -9.85
N LEU A 34 2.57 -9.57 -8.85
CA LEU A 34 2.76 -10.90 -8.25
C LEU A 34 2.59 -12.02 -9.29
N LYS A 35 1.61 -11.88 -10.20
CA LYS A 35 1.41 -12.84 -11.30
C LYS A 35 2.62 -12.89 -12.23
N ASP A 36 3.16 -11.73 -12.59
CA ASP A 36 4.32 -11.61 -13.48
C ASP A 36 5.63 -12.06 -12.78
N TYR A 37 5.73 -11.82 -11.47
CA TYR A 37 6.80 -12.38 -10.64
C TYR A 37 6.77 -13.91 -10.60
N ARG A 38 5.60 -14.52 -10.37
CA ARG A 38 5.43 -15.97 -10.37
C ARG A 38 5.77 -16.61 -11.71
N LYS A 39 5.57 -15.89 -12.81
CA LYS A 39 5.96 -16.31 -14.17
C LYS A 39 7.46 -16.15 -14.45
N GLY A 40 8.22 -15.53 -13.55
CA GLY A 40 9.65 -15.25 -13.74
C GLY A 40 9.97 -14.11 -14.70
N ILE A 41 8.98 -13.36 -15.19
CA ILE A 41 9.17 -12.29 -16.18
C ILE A 41 9.40 -10.91 -15.54
N TYR A 42 9.08 -10.77 -14.25
CA TYR A 42 9.36 -9.56 -13.48
C TYR A 42 10.04 -9.93 -12.16
N THR A 43 11.08 -9.19 -11.76
CA THR A 43 11.76 -9.42 -10.48
C THR A 43 11.57 -8.22 -9.55
N PRO A 44 10.70 -8.32 -8.53
CA PRO A 44 10.48 -7.25 -7.58
C PRO A 44 11.66 -7.11 -6.62
N SER A 45 11.75 -5.98 -5.94
CA SER A 45 12.59 -5.85 -4.74
C SER A 45 12.06 -6.75 -3.64
N LYS A 46 12.89 -7.66 -3.10
CA LYS A 46 12.51 -8.56 -2.01
C LYS A 46 11.95 -7.80 -0.79
N LEU A 47 12.61 -6.73 -0.39
CA LEU A 47 12.20 -5.90 0.74
C LEU A 47 10.84 -5.23 0.49
N ASN A 48 10.67 -4.62 -0.69
CA ASN A 48 9.44 -3.90 -0.99
C ASN A 48 8.26 -4.87 -1.20
N LEU A 49 8.53 -6.06 -1.74
CA LEU A 49 7.55 -7.13 -1.90
C LEU A 49 7.02 -7.59 -0.54
N VAL A 50 7.91 -7.91 0.40
CA VAL A 50 7.54 -8.37 1.74
C VAL A 50 6.76 -7.28 2.49
N ILE A 51 7.30 -6.06 2.55
CA ILE A 51 6.63 -4.94 3.24
C ILE A 51 5.29 -4.59 2.56
N GLY A 52 5.24 -4.60 1.23
CA GLY A 52 4.02 -4.33 0.47
C GLY A 52 2.94 -5.38 0.69
N LEU A 53 3.32 -6.67 0.80
CA LEU A 53 2.40 -7.76 1.15
C LEU A 53 1.81 -7.55 2.55
N PHE A 54 2.63 -7.24 3.54
CA PHE A 54 2.15 -6.92 4.89
C PHE A 54 1.18 -5.74 4.90
N ALA A 55 1.50 -4.66 4.16
CA ALA A 55 0.61 -3.51 4.03
C ALA A 55 -0.73 -3.86 3.37
N VAL A 56 -0.74 -4.70 2.32
CA VAL A 56 -1.97 -5.16 1.66
C VAL A 56 -2.77 -6.09 2.57
N PHE A 57 -2.10 -7.02 3.28
CA PHE A 57 -2.78 -7.92 4.22
C PHE A 57 -3.45 -7.16 5.36
N TYR A 58 -2.79 -6.15 5.91
CA TYR A 58 -3.36 -5.27 6.94
C TYR A 58 -4.67 -4.60 6.48
N ILE A 59 -4.77 -4.27 5.18
CA ILE A 59 -5.96 -3.64 4.59
C ILE A 59 -7.08 -4.66 4.33
N ILE A 60 -6.74 -5.87 3.88
CA ILE A 60 -7.72 -6.93 3.57
C ILE A 60 -8.29 -7.56 4.85
N SER A 61 -7.43 -7.76 5.84
CA SER A 61 -7.79 -8.35 7.13
C SER A 61 -7.25 -7.46 8.26
N PRO A 62 -8.01 -6.46 8.71
CA PRO A 62 -7.69 -5.73 9.94
C PRO A 62 -7.87 -6.59 11.21
N ILE A 63 -8.03 -7.92 11.07
CA ILE A 63 -8.57 -8.82 12.09
C ILE A 63 -7.60 -9.07 13.24
N ASP A 64 -6.28 -9.02 13.04
CA ASP A 64 -5.31 -9.20 14.15
C ASP A 64 -5.16 -7.96 15.06
N ILE A 65 -5.69 -6.80 14.65
CA ILE A 65 -5.61 -5.53 15.43
C ILE A 65 -6.77 -5.43 16.43
N ILE A 66 -7.89 -6.09 16.14
CA ILE A 66 -9.10 -6.04 16.97
C ILE A 66 -8.87 -6.70 18.35
N PRO A 67 -8.16 -7.84 18.47
CA PRO A 67 -7.81 -8.43 19.77
C PRO A 67 -6.84 -7.58 20.60
N GLU A 68 -5.89 -6.86 20.00
CA GLU A 68 -4.86 -6.08 20.71
C GLU A 68 -5.27 -4.64 21.04
N ALA A 69 -6.23 -4.06 20.30
CA ALA A 69 -6.85 -2.76 20.61
C ALA A 69 -7.53 -2.71 22.01
N PHE A 70 -7.66 -3.86 22.67
CA PHE A 70 -8.11 -4.02 24.04
C PHE A 70 -7.17 -3.36 25.09
N PHE A 71 -5.89 -3.12 24.76
CA PHE A 71 -4.88 -2.55 25.68
C PHE A 71 -4.83 -1.01 25.76
N GLY A 72 -5.65 -0.28 24.98
CA GLY A 72 -5.85 1.17 25.13
C GLY A 72 -5.27 2.07 24.02
N PRO A 73 -5.41 3.41 24.15
CA PRO A 73 -5.26 4.37 23.04
C PRO A 73 -3.82 4.58 22.53
N PHE A 74 -2.81 4.06 23.24
CA PHE A 74 -1.40 4.19 22.85
C PHE A 74 -0.95 3.17 21.79
N GLY A 75 -1.63 2.02 21.67
CA GLY A 75 -1.34 1.02 20.61
C GLY A 75 -1.70 1.52 19.22
N LEU A 76 -2.79 2.28 19.10
CA LEU A 76 -3.31 2.74 17.81
C LEU A 76 -2.36 3.67 17.04
N ILE A 77 -1.53 4.49 17.73
CA ILE A 77 -0.68 5.49 17.08
C ILE A 77 0.57 4.86 16.45
N ASP A 78 1.12 3.80 17.04
CA ASP A 78 2.32 3.11 16.54
C ASP A 78 2.01 2.33 15.24
N ASP A 79 0.85 1.68 15.19
CA ASP A 79 0.42 0.87 14.04
C ASP A 79 0.12 1.71 12.78
N PHE A 80 -0.44 2.92 12.94
CA PHE A 80 -0.63 3.83 11.80
C PHE A 80 0.72 4.30 11.21
N GLY A 81 1.75 4.45 12.03
CA GLY A 81 3.11 4.76 11.58
C GLY A 81 3.67 3.63 10.72
N ILE A 82 3.51 2.38 11.18
CA ILE A 82 3.94 1.17 10.47
C ILE A 82 3.16 1.02 9.14
N LEU A 83 1.85 1.26 9.14
CA LEU A 83 1.04 1.24 7.93
C LEU A 83 1.48 2.29 6.92
N MET A 84 1.67 3.54 7.36
CA MET A 84 2.14 4.64 6.49
C MET A 84 3.53 4.36 5.92
N PHE A 85 4.42 3.77 6.73
CA PHE A 85 5.72 3.31 6.26
C PHE A 85 5.57 2.18 5.23
N GLY A 86 4.75 1.17 5.50
CA GLY A 86 4.49 0.07 4.58
C GLY A 86 3.94 0.54 3.24
N MET A 87 3.02 1.52 3.26
CA MET A 87 2.46 2.16 2.08
C MET A 87 3.51 2.83 1.19
N LYS A 88 4.61 3.34 1.76
CA LYS A 88 5.73 3.89 0.98
C LYS A 88 6.39 2.82 0.11
N TYR A 89 6.66 1.65 0.68
CA TYR A 89 7.30 0.54 -0.05
C TYR A 89 6.36 -0.11 -1.05
N PHE A 90 5.09 -0.27 -0.67
CA PHE A 90 4.03 -0.70 -1.57
C PHE A 90 3.98 0.19 -2.82
N ASN A 91 3.84 1.51 -2.64
CA ASN A 91 3.80 2.46 -3.76
C ASN A 91 5.08 2.39 -4.59
N LYS A 92 6.25 2.34 -3.94
CA LYS A 92 7.55 2.25 -4.64
C LYS A 92 7.61 1.04 -5.58
N GLU A 93 7.16 -0.12 -5.12
CA GLU A 93 7.17 -1.33 -5.95
C GLU A 93 6.12 -1.31 -7.05
N VAL A 94 4.90 -0.83 -6.75
CA VAL A 94 3.85 -0.67 -7.76
C VAL A 94 4.30 0.27 -8.89
N PHE A 95 4.89 1.42 -8.56
CA PHE A 95 5.39 2.35 -9.58
C PHE A 95 6.51 1.73 -10.41
N LYS A 96 7.47 1.06 -9.77
CA LYS A 96 8.54 0.35 -10.47
C LYS A 96 8.00 -0.69 -11.44
N TYR A 97 6.99 -1.45 -11.03
CA TYR A 97 6.33 -2.45 -11.88
C TYR A 97 5.58 -1.81 -13.05
N LEU A 98 4.81 -0.75 -12.81
CA LEU A 98 4.06 -0.05 -13.86
C LEU A 98 5.01 0.55 -14.91
N SER A 99 6.10 1.20 -14.48
CA SER A 99 7.12 1.72 -15.40
C SER A 99 7.78 0.62 -16.23
N TRP A 100 8.09 -0.52 -15.61
CA TRP A 100 8.62 -1.67 -16.36
C TRP A 100 7.60 -2.19 -17.39
N LYS A 101 6.33 -2.31 -17.00
CA LYS A 101 5.28 -2.84 -17.87
C LYS A 101 4.98 -1.92 -19.05
N GLU A 102 5.07 -0.62 -18.84
CA GLU A 102 4.97 0.38 -19.91
C GLU A 102 6.13 0.25 -20.90
N ASN A 103 7.37 0.13 -20.42
CA ASN A 103 8.52 -0.11 -21.29
C ASN A 103 8.33 -1.38 -22.13
N GLN A 104 7.84 -2.47 -21.54
CA GLN A 104 7.55 -3.71 -22.28
C GLN A 104 6.47 -3.53 -23.35
N ARG A 105 5.47 -2.66 -23.15
CA ARG A 105 4.46 -2.36 -24.18
C ARG A 105 5.06 -1.60 -25.35
N VAL A 106 5.92 -0.62 -25.07
CA VAL A 106 6.58 0.17 -26.12
C VAL A 106 7.38 -0.75 -27.06
N TYR A 107 8.16 -1.70 -26.52
CA TYR A 107 8.94 -2.64 -27.34
C TYR A 107 8.14 -3.73 -28.09
N VAL A 108 6.82 -3.85 -27.87
CA VAL A 108 5.97 -4.85 -28.55
C VAL A 108 5.23 -4.26 -29.76
N ILE A 109 5.24 -2.92 -29.93
CA ILE A 109 4.49 -2.22 -30.98
C ILE A 109 5.42 -1.76 -32.12
N ASP A 110 6.74 -1.89 -31.95
CA ASP A 110 7.78 -1.69 -32.98
C ASP A 110 8.15 -3.03 -33.66
#